data_AF-A0A1C6THC8-F1
#
_entry.id   AF-A0A1C6THC8-F1
#
_cell.length_a   1.000
_cell.length_b   1.000
_cell.length_c   1.000
_cell.angle_alpha   90.00
_cell.angle_beta   90.00
_cell.angle_gamma   90.00
#
_symmetry.space_group_name_H-M   'P 1'
#
loop_
_entity.id
_entity.type
_entity.pdbx_description
1 polymer ?
#
loop_
_entity_poly.entity_id
_entity_poly.type
_entity_poly.pdbx_seq_one_letter_code
_entity_poly.pdbx_strand_id
1 'polypeptide(L)'
;MFALVYGGFGVLALALAALLVLHVTQRWGWLLTDPPRPPRQWWAQLAGVAVLPFGLAMCYWGIAGPGAHGPAGMDAIAPRAVLTATGLLTLIGAAAPHLAGRAPFSPAVLWTLTWTGCATAALQGPTQLLLANAGRPAVLVAVLGLVATPAACAYGFTVLHQHIPRNRLVDQEARVAQKAGR
;
A
#
# COMPACT_ATOMS: atom_id res chain seq x y z
N MET A 1 -18.03 -26.23 5.04
CA MET A 1 -17.49 -25.38 6.13
C MET A 1 -16.48 -24.36 5.61
N PHE A 2 -15.40 -24.80 4.94
CA PHE A 2 -14.36 -23.90 4.39
C PHE A 2 -14.95 -22.79 3.49
N ALA A 3 -15.71 -23.13 2.44
CA ALA A 3 -16.31 -22.12 1.56
C ALA A 3 -17.25 -21.12 2.28
N LEU A 4 -17.91 -21.53 3.36
CA LEU A 4 -18.85 -20.69 4.10
C LEU A 4 -18.13 -19.70 5.02
N VAL A 5 -17.06 -20.17 5.70
CA VAL A 5 -16.22 -19.32 6.56
C VAL A 5 -15.39 -18.34 5.71
N TYR A 6 -14.68 -18.83 4.69
CA TYR A 6 -13.88 -17.98 3.81
C TYR A 6 -14.75 -17.09 2.92
N GLY A 7 -15.94 -17.55 2.52
CA GLY A 7 -16.92 -16.73 1.82
C GLY A 7 -17.39 -15.55 2.67
N GLY A 8 -17.66 -15.77 3.97
CA GLY A 8 -18.01 -14.69 4.90
C GLY A 8 -16.93 -13.63 5.03
N PHE A 9 -15.65 -14.03 5.16
CA PHE A 9 -14.52 -13.08 5.15
C PHE A 9 -14.39 -12.33 3.83
N GLY A 10 -14.63 -13.00 2.70
CA GLY A 10 -14.64 -12.36 1.39
C GLY A 10 -15.72 -11.27 1.29
N VAL A 11 -16.96 -11.58 1.70
CA VAL A 11 -18.06 -10.62 1.71
C VAL A 11 -17.77 -9.45 2.66
N LEU A 12 -17.25 -9.71 3.85
CA LEU A 12 -16.86 -8.67 4.80
C LEU A 12 -15.76 -7.77 4.23
N ALA A 13 -14.74 -8.35 3.58
CA ALA A 13 -13.66 -7.59 2.95
C ALA A 13 -14.18 -6.68 1.83
N LEU A 14 -15.11 -7.18 1.00
CA LEU A 14 -15.76 -6.39 -0.04
C LEU A 14 -16.62 -5.26 0.54
N ALA A 15 -17.38 -5.52 1.60
CA ALA A 15 -18.19 -4.50 2.28
C ALA A 15 -17.31 -3.41 2.89
N LEU A 16 -16.21 -3.77 3.56
CA LEU A 16 -15.25 -2.82 4.10
C LEU A 16 -14.55 -2.01 3.01
N ALA A 17 -14.18 -2.64 1.89
CA ALA A 17 -13.61 -1.95 0.75
C ALA A 17 -14.60 -0.92 0.16
N ALA A 18 -15.87 -1.29 0.01
CA ALA A 18 -16.91 -0.37 -0.46
C ALA A 18 -17.13 0.80 0.49
N LEU A 19 -17.23 0.54 1.81
CA LEU A 19 -17.36 1.59 2.83
C LEU A 19 -16.15 2.52 2.84
N LEU A 20 -14.94 1.97 2.69
CA LEU A 20 -13.72 2.76 2.60
C LEU A 20 -13.73 3.66 1.37
N VAL A 21 -14.12 3.14 0.19
CA VAL A 21 -14.24 3.95 -1.03
C VAL A 21 -15.25 5.08 -0.86
N LEU A 22 -16.42 4.80 -0.28
CA LEU A 22 -17.43 5.83 0.02
C LEU A 22 -16.88 6.88 0.99
N HIS A 23 -16.19 6.47 2.05
CA HIS A 23 -15.59 7.39 3.02
C HIS A 23 -14.51 8.27 2.37
N VAL A 24 -13.61 7.67 1.60
CA VAL A 24 -12.51 8.34 0.90
C VAL A 24 -13.06 9.34 -0.13
N THR A 25 -14.05 8.95 -0.93
CA THR A 25 -14.65 9.83 -1.95
C THR A 25 -15.38 11.00 -1.31
N GLN A 26 -16.11 10.79 -0.22
CA GLN A 26 -16.79 11.88 0.50
C GLN A 26 -15.81 12.84 1.17
N ARG A 27 -14.77 12.31 1.82
CA ARG A 27 -13.80 13.10 2.61
C ARG A 27 -12.74 13.78 1.75
N TRP A 28 -12.30 13.11 0.70
CA TRP A 28 -11.14 13.48 -0.12
C TRP A 28 -11.44 13.47 -1.62
N GLY A 29 -12.71 13.56 -2.04
CA GLY A 29 -13.08 13.55 -3.47
C GLY A 29 -12.35 14.60 -4.32
N TRP A 30 -12.04 15.75 -3.74
CA TRP A 30 -11.21 16.79 -4.36
C TRP A 30 -9.77 16.38 -4.63
N LEU A 31 -9.21 15.45 -3.85
CA LEU A 31 -7.87 14.91 -4.09
C LEU A 31 -7.88 13.99 -5.31
N LEU A 32 -9.00 13.32 -5.53
CA LEU A 32 -9.21 12.36 -6.62
C LEU A 32 -9.45 13.03 -7.98
N THR A 33 -9.55 14.37 -8.04
CA THR A 33 -9.67 15.10 -9.31
C THR A 33 -8.32 15.35 -9.96
N ASP A 34 -7.25 15.44 -9.17
CA ASP A 34 -5.89 15.67 -9.65
C ASP A 34 -5.04 14.39 -9.53
N PRO A 35 -4.27 14.01 -10.57
CA PRO A 35 -3.49 12.78 -10.52
C PRO A 35 -2.33 12.91 -9.52
N PRO A 36 -1.96 11.81 -8.83
CA PRO A 36 -0.81 11.83 -7.92
C PRO A 36 0.47 12.10 -8.71
N ARG A 37 1.25 13.06 -8.25
CA ARG A 37 2.56 13.42 -8.83
C ARG A 37 3.70 12.69 -8.12
N PRO A 38 4.83 12.40 -8.81
CA PRO A 38 6.00 11.86 -8.13
C PRO A 38 6.54 12.87 -7.12
N PRO A 39 7.06 12.43 -5.97
CA PRO A 39 7.57 13.34 -4.96
C PRO A 39 8.79 14.08 -5.48
N ARG A 40 8.86 15.38 -5.19
CA ARG A 40 9.97 16.25 -5.63
C ARG A 40 11.20 16.14 -4.71
N GLN A 41 11.01 15.71 -3.47
CA GLN A 41 12.06 15.57 -2.49
C GLN A 41 12.92 14.34 -2.78
N TRP A 42 14.24 14.52 -2.87
CA TRP A 42 15.18 13.43 -3.20
C TRP A 42 15.09 12.25 -2.22
N TRP A 43 14.92 12.51 -0.92
CA TRP A 43 14.82 11.47 0.11
C TRP A 43 13.53 10.63 -0.07
N ALA A 44 12.45 11.23 -0.56
CA ALA A 44 11.20 10.52 -0.83
C ALA A 44 11.33 9.66 -2.08
N GLN A 45 12.06 10.12 -3.10
CA GLN A 45 12.40 9.29 -4.26
C GLN A 45 13.25 8.08 -3.84
N LEU A 46 14.23 8.28 -2.96
CA LEU A 46 15.00 7.17 -2.38
C LEU A 46 14.11 6.20 -1.60
N ALA A 47 13.14 6.70 -0.83
CA ALA A 47 12.16 5.85 -0.16
C ALA A 47 11.35 5.02 -1.17
N GLY A 48 10.90 5.60 -2.28
CA GLY A 48 10.25 4.87 -3.37
C GLY A 48 11.15 3.78 -3.97
N VAL A 49 12.44 4.08 -4.19
CA VAL A 49 13.43 3.10 -4.69
C VAL A 49 13.67 1.98 -3.67
N ALA A 50 13.72 2.29 -2.37
CA ALA A 50 13.92 1.32 -1.31
C ALA A 50 12.77 0.30 -1.15
N VAL A 51 11.59 0.60 -1.68
CA VAL A 51 10.43 -0.32 -1.72
C VAL A 51 10.56 -1.35 -2.86
N LEU A 52 11.31 -1.05 -3.93
CA LEU A 52 11.41 -1.90 -5.11
C LEU A 52 11.99 -3.30 -4.82
N PRO A 53 13.08 -3.46 -4.04
CA PRO A 53 13.62 -4.78 -3.72
C PRO A 53 12.59 -5.69 -3.06
N PHE A 54 11.75 -5.15 -2.18
CA PHE A 54 10.67 -5.92 -1.55
C PHE A 54 9.64 -6.39 -2.58
N GLY A 55 9.14 -5.49 -3.43
CA GLY A 55 8.18 -5.83 -4.47
C GLY A 55 8.73 -6.89 -5.46
N LEU A 56 9.98 -6.72 -5.89
CA LEU A 56 10.67 -7.65 -6.78
C LEU A 56 10.89 -9.02 -6.13
N ALA A 57 11.32 -9.06 -4.87
CA ALA A 57 11.49 -10.32 -4.14
C ALA A 57 10.17 -11.08 -3.99
N MET A 58 9.07 -10.39 -3.68
CA MET A 58 7.74 -11.01 -3.60
C MET A 58 7.28 -11.58 -4.95
N CYS A 59 7.48 -10.86 -6.04
CA CYS A 59 7.21 -11.37 -7.39
C CYS A 59 8.08 -12.59 -7.71
N TYR A 60 9.38 -12.52 -7.42
CA TYR A 60 10.32 -13.60 -7.66
C TYR A 60 9.92 -14.86 -6.88
N TRP A 61 9.65 -14.76 -5.58
CA TRP A 61 9.23 -15.89 -4.76
C TRP A 61 7.84 -16.41 -5.14
N GLY A 62 6.93 -15.55 -5.60
CA GLY A 62 5.66 -15.99 -6.16
C GLY A 62 5.84 -16.87 -7.41
N ILE A 63 6.73 -16.47 -8.33
CA ILE A 63 6.92 -17.14 -9.63
C ILE A 63 7.87 -18.34 -9.56
N ALA A 64 8.99 -18.22 -8.84
CA ALA A 64 10.00 -19.28 -8.70
C ALA A 64 9.75 -20.20 -7.49
N GLY A 65 8.98 -19.74 -6.52
CA GLY A 65 8.87 -20.36 -5.20
C GLY A 65 9.80 -19.68 -4.17
N PRO A 66 9.46 -19.74 -2.87
CA PRO A 66 10.24 -19.07 -1.82
C PRO A 66 11.63 -19.68 -1.60
N GLY A 67 11.80 -20.99 -1.83
CA GLY A 67 13.09 -21.67 -1.64
C GLY A 67 13.64 -21.52 -0.21
N ALA A 68 14.97 -21.49 -0.07
CA ALA A 68 15.64 -21.37 1.24
C ALA A 68 15.62 -19.94 1.83
N HIS A 69 15.29 -18.93 1.04
CA HIS A 69 15.45 -17.52 1.42
C HIS A 69 14.14 -16.73 1.50
N GLY A 70 13.04 -17.31 1.01
CA GLY A 70 11.72 -16.71 1.01
C GLY A 70 10.92 -17.02 2.28
N PRO A 71 9.67 -16.53 2.33
CA PRO A 71 8.78 -16.75 3.46
C PRO A 71 8.44 -18.24 3.62
N ALA A 72 8.67 -18.77 4.82
CA ALA A 72 8.43 -20.16 5.16
C ALA A 72 6.93 -20.51 5.05
N GLY A 73 6.62 -21.71 4.55
CA GLY A 73 5.24 -22.21 4.44
C GLY A 73 4.45 -21.65 3.24
N MET A 74 5.13 -20.98 2.30
CA MET A 74 4.51 -20.45 1.08
C MET A 74 4.88 -21.23 -0.18
N ASP A 75 5.14 -22.53 -0.07
CA ASP A 75 5.45 -23.38 -1.24
C ASP A 75 4.22 -23.74 -2.06
N ALA A 76 3.03 -23.73 -1.43
CA ALA A 76 1.78 -24.01 -2.09
C ALA A 76 1.39 -22.91 -3.10
N ILE A 77 0.67 -23.31 -4.16
CA ILE A 77 0.28 -22.43 -5.28
C ILE A 77 -0.53 -21.21 -4.79
N ALA A 78 -1.45 -21.41 -3.84
CA ALA A 78 -2.30 -20.34 -3.33
C ALA A 78 -1.50 -19.23 -2.59
N PRO A 79 -0.65 -19.52 -1.60
CA PRO A 79 0.27 -18.53 -1.01
C PRO A 79 1.18 -17.84 -2.03
N ARG A 80 1.66 -18.56 -3.04
CA ARG A 80 2.51 -17.99 -4.09
C ARG A 80 1.79 -16.94 -4.92
N ALA A 81 0.51 -17.15 -5.22
CA ALA A 81 -0.32 -16.15 -5.88
C ALA A 81 -0.45 -14.87 -5.02
N VAL A 82 -0.54 -15.00 -3.70
CA VAL A 82 -0.59 -13.87 -2.77
C VAL A 82 0.74 -13.10 -2.77
N LEU A 83 1.88 -13.79 -2.82
CA LEU A 83 3.20 -13.15 -2.97
C LEU A 83 3.31 -12.36 -4.28
N THR A 84 2.92 -12.98 -5.40
CA THR A 84 2.93 -12.30 -6.70
C THR A 84 2.03 -11.06 -6.68
N ALA A 85 0.79 -11.19 -6.17
CA ALA A 85 -0.14 -10.07 -6.08
C ALA A 85 0.41 -8.94 -5.18
N THR A 86 0.99 -9.28 -4.03
CA THR A 86 1.65 -8.34 -3.13
C THR A 86 2.78 -7.59 -3.83
N GLY A 87 3.66 -8.32 -4.53
CA GLY A 87 4.79 -7.75 -5.25
C GLY A 87 4.32 -6.79 -6.35
N LEU A 88 3.37 -7.22 -7.17
CA LEU A 88 2.78 -6.39 -8.23
C LEU A 88 2.11 -5.14 -7.68
N LEU A 89 1.27 -5.25 -6.65
CA LEU A 89 0.63 -4.09 -6.02
C LEU A 89 1.65 -3.11 -5.48
N THR A 90 2.71 -3.61 -4.83
CA THR A 90 3.80 -2.77 -4.31
C THR A 90 4.50 -1.99 -5.43
N LEU A 91 4.89 -2.68 -6.50
CA LEU A 91 5.57 -2.06 -7.64
C LEU A 91 4.66 -1.06 -8.38
N ILE A 92 3.39 -1.41 -8.55
CA ILE A 92 2.39 -0.53 -9.14
C ILE A 92 2.18 0.71 -8.27
N GLY A 93 2.12 0.58 -6.94
CA GLY A 93 1.97 1.72 -6.04
C GLY A 93 3.16 2.67 -6.08
N ALA A 94 4.38 2.14 -6.20
CA ALA A 94 5.58 2.95 -6.39
C ALA A 94 5.58 3.67 -7.75
N ALA A 95 5.17 2.98 -8.82
CA ALA A 95 5.20 3.50 -10.19
C ALA A 95 4.02 4.42 -10.55
N ALA A 96 2.84 4.25 -9.94
CA ALA A 96 1.61 4.95 -10.31
C ALA A 96 1.74 6.49 -10.37
N PRO A 97 2.41 7.17 -9.41
CA PRO A 97 2.64 8.61 -9.50
C PRO A 97 3.46 9.03 -10.73
N HIS A 98 4.35 8.17 -11.24
CA HIS A 98 5.16 8.44 -12.43
C HIS A 98 4.40 8.22 -13.75
N LEU A 99 3.26 7.52 -13.70
CA LEU A 99 2.37 7.29 -14.83
C LEU A 99 1.36 8.42 -15.03
N ALA A 100 1.26 9.35 -14.06
CA ALA A 100 0.40 10.52 -14.16
C ALA A 100 0.73 11.34 -15.43
N GLY A 101 -0.27 11.52 -16.30
CA GLY A 101 -0.15 12.23 -17.57
C GLY A 101 0.40 11.40 -18.74
N ARG A 102 0.77 10.13 -18.52
CA ARG A 102 1.23 9.21 -19.58
C ARG A 102 0.28 8.05 -19.85
N ALA A 103 -0.44 7.59 -18.82
CA ALA A 103 -1.32 6.45 -18.91
C ALA A 103 -2.80 6.88 -19.06
N PRO A 104 -3.66 6.04 -19.68
CA PRO A 104 -5.09 6.34 -19.89
C PRO A 104 -5.94 6.19 -18.61
N PHE A 105 -5.32 6.16 -17.43
CA PHE A 105 -6.02 5.94 -16.17
C PHE A 105 -6.57 7.25 -15.61
N SER A 106 -7.75 7.20 -15.00
CA SER A 106 -8.31 8.35 -14.29
C SER A 106 -7.46 8.67 -13.04
N PRO A 107 -7.41 9.93 -12.60
CA PRO A 107 -6.71 10.34 -11.38
C PRO A 107 -7.11 9.50 -10.14
N ALA A 108 -8.40 9.19 -10.00
CA ALA A 108 -8.90 8.34 -8.92
C ALA A 108 -8.30 6.93 -8.92
N VAL A 109 -8.15 6.31 -10.10
CA VAL A 109 -7.50 5.00 -10.25
C VAL A 109 -6.03 5.10 -9.85
N LEU A 110 -5.30 6.12 -10.30
CA LEU A 110 -3.88 6.30 -9.96
C LEU A 110 -3.68 6.50 -8.45
N TRP A 111 -4.55 7.26 -7.78
CA TRP A 111 -4.53 7.40 -6.32
C TRP A 111 -4.79 6.07 -5.61
N THR A 112 -5.80 5.32 -6.08
CA THR A 112 -6.14 4.00 -5.54
C THR A 112 -4.96 3.04 -5.66
N LEU A 113 -4.30 3.01 -6.82
CA LEU A 113 -3.11 2.19 -7.06
C LEU A 113 -1.95 2.61 -6.14
N THR A 114 -1.68 3.92 -6.05
CA THR A 114 -0.61 4.47 -5.20
C THR A 114 -0.83 4.08 -3.73
N TRP A 115 -2.01 4.35 -3.19
CA TRP A 115 -2.34 4.05 -1.79
C TRP A 115 -2.36 2.56 -1.51
N THR A 116 -2.98 1.76 -2.37
CA THR A 116 -3.07 0.30 -2.17
C THR A 116 -1.68 -0.32 -2.19
N GLY A 117 -0.81 0.07 -3.13
CA GLY A 117 0.54 -0.46 -3.18
C GLY A 117 1.42 -0.01 -2.00
N CYS A 118 1.34 1.27 -1.60
CA CYS A 118 2.08 1.75 -0.43
C CYS A 118 1.59 1.09 0.87
N ALA A 119 0.26 0.95 1.05
CA ALA A 119 -0.32 0.27 2.21
C ALA A 119 0.06 -1.22 2.24
N THR A 120 0.04 -1.89 1.08
CA THR A 120 0.48 -3.27 0.93
C THR A 120 1.93 -3.43 1.37
N ALA A 121 2.84 -2.62 0.84
CA ALA A 121 4.25 -2.65 1.22
C ALA A 121 4.47 -2.33 2.71
N ALA A 122 3.72 -1.37 3.25
CA ALA A 122 3.80 -0.98 4.65
C ALA A 122 3.38 -2.10 5.61
N LEU A 123 2.25 -2.76 5.32
CA LEU A 123 1.65 -3.76 6.19
C LEU A 123 2.24 -5.15 6.03
N GLN A 124 2.81 -5.46 4.87
CA GLN A 124 3.17 -6.84 4.57
C GLN A 124 4.43 -7.30 5.30
N GLY A 125 5.41 -6.43 5.56
CA GLY A 125 6.55 -6.75 6.43
C GLY A 125 6.11 -7.22 7.83
N PRO A 126 5.35 -6.42 8.59
CA PRO A 126 4.79 -6.81 9.89
C PRO A 126 3.96 -8.08 9.83
N THR A 127 3.13 -8.23 8.80
CA THR A 127 2.27 -9.41 8.63
C THR A 127 3.11 -10.67 8.45
N GLN A 128 4.18 -10.63 7.64
CA GLN A 128 5.09 -11.77 7.46
C GLN A 128 5.89 -12.11 8.72
N LEU A 129 6.25 -11.11 9.53
CA LEU A 129 6.88 -11.33 10.83
C LEU A 129 5.93 -12.03 11.81
N LEU A 130 4.66 -11.59 11.85
CA LEU A 130 3.63 -12.18 12.72
C LEU A 130 3.22 -13.60 12.28
N LEU A 131 3.25 -13.87 10.98
CA LEU A 131 2.93 -15.17 10.39
C LEU A 131 4.14 -16.11 10.29
N ALA A 132 5.33 -15.69 10.71
CA ALA A 132 6.52 -16.51 10.62
C ALA A 132 6.35 -17.79 11.45
N ASN A 133 6.48 -18.95 10.80
CA ASN A 133 6.33 -20.26 11.42
C ASN A 133 7.27 -20.38 12.63
N ALA A 134 6.70 -20.65 13.81
CA ALA A 134 7.41 -20.70 15.09
C ALA A 134 8.22 -19.44 15.47
N GLY A 135 7.84 -18.27 14.96
CA GLY A 135 8.49 -16.99 15.29
C GLY A 135 9.91 -16.83 14.73
N ARG A 136 10.28 -17.62 13.72
CA ARG A 136 11.60 -17.57 13.06
C ARG A 136 11.48 -17.06 11.63
N PRO A 137 11.33 -15.73 11.43
CA PRO A 137 11.30 -15.16 10.08
C PRO A 137 12.65 -15.38 9.39
N ALA A 138 12.62 -15.68 8.08
CA ALA A 138 13.83 -15.67 7.28
C ALA A 138 14.46 -14.28 7.35
N VAL A 139 15.78 -14.21 7.59
CA VAL A 139 16.51 -12.95 7.82
C VAL A 139 16.28 -11.97 6.66
N LEU A 140 16.31 -12.46 5.42
CA LEU A 140 16.10 -11.64 4.23
C LEU A 140 14.69 -11.03 4.19
N VAL A 141 13.66 -11.80 4.53
CA VAL A 141 12.26 -11.33 4.60
C VAL A 141 12.12 -10.25 5.67
N ALA A 142 12.74 -10.45 6.85
CA ALA A 142 12.72 -9.48 7.94
C ALA A 142 13.41 -8.16 7.54
N VAL A 143 14.59 -8.23 6.91
CA VAL A 143 15.34 -7.06 6.43
C VAL A 143 14.53 -6.30 5.37
N LEU A 144 13.98 -7.01 4.39
CA LEU A 144 13.16 -6.38 3.35
C LEU A 144 11.91 -5.72 3.94
N GLY A 145 11.22 -6.37 4.88
CA GLY A 145 10.07 -5.78 5.56
C GLY A 145 10.45 -4.55 6.39
N LEU A 146 11.54 -4.61 7.15
CA LEU A 146 12.01 -3.51 8.01
C LEU A 146 12.42 -2.26 7.20
N VAL A 147 12.91 -2.45 5.97
CA VAL A 147 13.23 -1.35 5.06
C VAL A 147 11.98 -0.88 4.31
N ALA A 148 11.20 -1.79 3.74
CA ALA A 148 10.07 -1.46 2.90
C ALA A 148 8.94 -0.77 3.67
N THR A 149 8.70 -1.15 4.93
CA THR A 149 7.62 -0.57 5.74
C THR A 149 7.78 0.94 5.94
N PRO A 150 8.86 1.44 6.56
CA PRO A 150 9.05 2.88 6.73
C PRO A 150 9.22 3.60 5.39
N ALA A 151 9.85 2.97 4.40
CA ALA A 151 10.03 3.55 3.08
C ALA A 151 8.67 3.78 2.36
N ALA A 152 7.78 2.80 2.40
CA ALA A 152 6.44 2.91 1.80
C ALA A 152 5.57 3.95 2.53
N CYS A 153 5.65 4.01 3.86
CA CYS A 153 4.99 5.04 4.65
C CYS A 153 5.50 6.45 4.29
N ALA A 154 6.82 6.63 4.26
CA ALA A 154 7.45 7.90 3.92
C ALA A 154 7.12 8.33 2.49
N TYR A 155 7.20 7.41 1.52
CA TYR A 155 6.86 7.67 0.13
C TYR A 155 5.39 8.06 -0.04
N GLY A 156 4.47 7.23 0.44
CA GLY A 156 3.03 7.46 0.34
C GLY A 156 2.59 8.75 1.03
N PHE A 157 3.12 9.02 2.24
CA PHE A 157 2.83 10.25 2.97
C PHE A 157 3.34 11.49 2.23
N THR A 158 4.54 11.43 1.64
CA THR A 158 5.09 12.55 0.87
C THR A 158 4.26 12.83 -0.39
N VAL A 159 3.86 11.75 -1.09
CA VAL A 159 2.98 11.86 -2.26
C VAL A 159 1.64 12.50 -1.89
N LEU A 160 1.10 12.19 -0.72
CA LEU A 160 -0.12 12.81 -0.21
C LEU A 160 0.10 14.28 0.19
N HIS A 161 1.12 14.54 0.99
CA HIS A 161 1.37 15.84 1.61
C HIS A 161 1.57 16.96 0.59
N GLN A 162 2.22 16.68 -0.55
CA GLN A 162 2.40 17.67 -1.61
C GLN A 162 1.09 18.10 -2.32
N HIS A 163 -0.02 17.35 -2.13
CA HIS A 163 -1.33 17.68 -2.69
C HIS A 163 -2.28 18.31 -1.67
N ILE A 164 -1.90 18.40 -0.40
CA ILE A 164 -2.71 19.06 0.62
C ILE A 164 -2.45 20.58 0.53
N PRO A 165 -3.44 21.39 0.11
CA PRO A 165 -3.27 22.83 0.09
C PRO A 165 -3.14 23.33 1.52
N ARG A 166 -2.08 24.09 1.85
CA ARG A 166 -1.87 24.65 3.20
C ARG A 166 -3.11 25.37 3.73
N ASN A 167 -3.83 26.09 2.88
CA ASN A 167 -5.02 26.85 3.27
C ASN A 167 -6.18 25.96 3.77
N ARG A 168 -6.29 24.71 3.29
CA ARG A 168 -7.37 23.81 3.73
C ARG A 168 -7.15 23.21 5.11
N LEU A 169 -5.90 23.09 5.57
CA LEU A 169 -5.61 22.67 6.93
C LEU A 169 -6.12 23.73 7.93
N VAL A 170 -5.86 25.00 7.62
CA VAL A 170 -6.33 26.15 8.41
C VAL A 170 -7.86 26.20 8.45
N ASP A 171 -8.53 26.01 7.31
CA ASP A 171 -10.00 26.00 7.25
C ASP A 171 -10.63 24.85 8.04
N GLN A 172 -9.97 23.68 8.08
CA GLN A 172 -10.45 22.55 8.88
C GLN A 172 -10.29 22.81 10.38
N GLU A 173 -9.15 23.34 10.81
CA GLU A 173 -8.91 23.71 12.22
C GLU A 173 -9.93 24.75 12.68
N ALA A 174 -10.21 25.77 11.87
CA ALA A 174 -11.23 26.78 12.16
C ALA A 174 -12.64 26.18 12.32
N ARG A 175 -13.03 25.24 11.45
CA ARG A 175 -14.33 24.54 11.55
C ARG A 175 -14.42 23.63 12.78
N VAL A 176 -13.34 22.98 13.18
CA VAL A 176 -13.30 22.14 14.38
C VAL A 176 -13.38 23.01 15.64
N ALA A 177 -12.62 24.11 15.70
CA ALA A 177 -12.67 25.08 16.80
C ALA A 177 -14.08 25.68 16.96
N GLN A 178 -14.75 26.02 15.85
CA GLN A 178 -16.12 26.55 15.89
C GLN A 178 -17.15 25.53 16.42
N LYS A 179 -16.92 24.23 16.19
CA LYS A 179 -17.78 23.16 16.74
C LYS A 179 -17.51 22.86 18.21
N ALA A 180 -16.27 23.02 18.68
CA ALA A 180 -15.89 22.76 20.07
C ALA A 180 -16.29 23.88 21.04
N GLY A 181 -16.52 25.10 20.53
CA GLY A 181 -17.01 26.23 21.32
C GLY A 181 -18.54 26.32 21.46
N ARG A 182 -19.28 25.27 21.06
CA ARG A 182 -20.74 25.15 21.19
C ARG A 182 -21.07 23.92 22.01
#